data_AF-A0A7K2ZMZ1-F1
#
_entry.id   AF-A0A7K2ZMZ1-F1
#
_cell.length_a   1.000
_cell.length_b   1.000
_cell.length_c   1.000
_cell.angle_alpha   90.00
_cell.angle_beta   90.00
_cell.angle_gamma   90.00
#
_symmetry.space_group_name_H-M   'P 1'
#
loop_
_entity.id
_entity.type
_entity.pdbx_description
1 polymer ?
#
loop_
_entity_poly.entity_id
_entity_poly.type
_entity_poly.pdbx_seq_one_letter_code
_entity_poly.pdbx_strand_id
1 'polypeptide(L)' 'METARVLVAADKFKGSLTAVQVAERVTAGLRRVVPGVRVEA' A
#
# COMPACT_ATOMS: atom_id res chain seq x y z
N MET A 1 -14.37 8.33 14.66
CA MET A 1 -13.28 8.98 13.89
C MET A 1 -13.26 8.35 12.51
N GLU A 2 -13.19 9.16 11.46
CA GLU A 2 -13.03 8.63 10.11
C GLU A 2 -11.64 7.97 10.00
N THR A 3 -11.59 6.74 9.53
CA THR A 3 -10.34 6.03 9.29
C THR A 3 -9.63 6.64 8.08
N ALA A 4 -8.32 6.87 8.20
CA ALA A 4 -7.50 7.44 7.13
C ALA A 4 -7.66 6.67 5.80
N ARG A 5 -7.63 7.40 4.69
CA ARG A 5 -7.73 6.87 3.32
C ARG A 5 -6.42 7.15 2.58
N VAL A 6 -5.88 6.16 1.90
CA VAL A 6 -4.58 6.23 1.21
C VAL A 6 -4.70 5.64 -0.20
N LEU A 7 -4.21 6.37 -1.20
CA LEU A 7 -3.98 5.86 -2.55
C LEU A 7 -2.50 5.50 -2.71
N VAL A 8 -2.19 4.26 -3.08
CA VAL A 8 -0.84 3.76 -3.31
C VAL A 8 -0.56 3.69 -4.81
N ALA A 9 -0.17 4.82 -5.39
CA ALA A 9 0.24 4.89 -6.79
C ALA A 9 1.72 4.51 -6.94
N ALA A 10 2.03 3.22 -6.72
CA ALA A 10 3.41 2.73 -6.74
C ALA A 10 3.94 2.52 -8.17
N ASP A 11 5.25 2.74 -8.35
CA ASP A 11 5.99 2.25 -9.53
C ASP A 11 6.75 0.97 -9.17
N LYS A 12 7.31 0.30 -10.19
CA LYS A 12 8.16 -0.88 -10.06
C LYS A 12 9.52 -0.54 -9.46
N PHE A 13 10.11 -1.51 -8.78
CA PHE A 13 11.56 -1.55 -8.56
C PHE A 13 12.24 -2.28 -9.72
N LYS A 14 13.09 -1.58 -10.46
CA LYS A 14 13.82 -2.15 -11.60
C LYS A 14 14.63 -3.38 -11.18
N GLY A 15 14.38 -4.51 -11.83
CA GLY A 15 15.06 -5.77 -11.56
C GLY A 15 14.60 -6.49 -10.28
N SER A 16 13.53 -6.04 -9.63
CA SER A 16 13.03 -6.66 -8.39
C SER A 16 11.51 -6.84 -8.40
N LEU A 17 10.75 -5.80 -8.06
CA LEU A 17 9.30 -5.89 -7.86
C LEU A 17 8.55 -5.14 -8.95
N THR A 18 7.44 -5.70 -9.41
CA THR A 18 6.46 -4.97 -10.23
C THR A 18 5.74 -3.91 -9.39
N ALA A 19 5.11 -2.92 -10.03
CA ALA A 19 4.32 -1.90 -9.34
C ALA A 19 3.25 -2.51 -8.40
N VAL A 20 2.54 -3.54 -8.86
CA VAL A 20 1.53 -4.26 -8.07
C VAL A 20 2.14 -4.90 -6.82
N GLN A 21 3.30 -5.55 -6.94
CA GLN A 21 3.98 -6.17 -5.79
C GLN A 21 4.47 -5.13 -4.78
N VAL A 22 4.85 -3.94 -5.23
CA VAL A 22 5.17 -2.81 -4.34
C VAL A 22 3.91 -2.36 -3.61
N ALA A 23 2.82 -2.15 -4.35
CA ALA A 23 1.55 -1.70 -3.78
C ALA A 23 0.99 -2.68 -2.74
N GLU A 24 1.10 -3.99 -2.99
CA GLU A 24 0.74 -5.05 -2.03
C GLU A 24 1.55 -4.97 -0.73
N ARG A 25 2.88 -4.83 -0.85
CA ARG A 25 3.77 -4.76 0.32
C ARG A 25 3.54 -3.49 1.14
N VAL A 26 3.35 -2.35 0.48
CA VAL A 26 3.00 -1.09 1.14
C VAL A 26 1.65 -1.22 1.86
N THR A 27 0.64 -1.76 1.18
CA THR A 27 -0.69 -2.00 1.76
C THR A 27 -0.62 -2.90 3.00
N ALA A 28 0.15 -3.99 2.94
CA ALA A 28 0.35 -4.89 4.09
C ALA A 28 1.07 -4.18 5.26
N GLY A 29 2.07 -3.35 4.96
CA GLY A 29 2.76 -2.52 5.95
C GLY A 29 1.82 -1.54 6.66
N LEU A 30 1.00 -0.82 5.89
CA LEU A 30 0.02 0.14 6.41
C LEU A 30 -1.02 -0.53 7.31
N ARG A 31 -1.64 -1.63 6.85
CA ARG A 31 -2.67 -2.35 7.62
C ARG A 31 -2.13 -3.00 8.90
N ARG A 32 -0.85 -3.36 8.93
CA ARG A 32 -0.20 -3.89 10.15
C ARG A 32 -0.09 -2.85 11.27
N VAL A 33 0.13 -1.58 10.93
CA VAL A 33 0.28 -0.49 11.91
C VAL A 33 -1.06 0.20 12.18
N VAL A 34 -1.89 0.36 11.15
CA VAL A 34 -3.21 1.00 11.22
C VAL A 34 -4.25 0.05 10.62
N PRO A 35 -4.78 -0.91 11.40
CA PRO A 35 -5.69 -1.95 10.88
C PRO A 35 -6.95 -1.42 10.19
N GLY A 36 -7.42 -0.23 10.58
CA GLY A 36 -8.61 0.39 10.01
C GLY A 36 -8.39 1.23 8.74
N VAL A 37 -7.16 1.41 8.26
CA VAL A 37 -6.86 2.26 7.11
C VAL A 37 -7.52 1.72 5.83
N ARG A 38 -8.20 2.61 5.09
CA ARG A 38 -8.70 2.27 3.75
C ARG A 38 -7.61 2.53 2.73
N VAL A 39 -7.25 1.52 1.96
CA VAL A 39 -6.19 1.59 0.95
C VAL A 39 -6.78 1.25 -0.41
N GLU A 40 -6.51 2.11 -1.39
CA GLU A 40 -6.69 1.87 -2.82
C GLU A 40 -5.29 1.82 -3.46
N ALA A 41 -5.05 0.86 -4.35
CA ALA A 41 -3.73 0.51 -4.86
C ALA A 41 -3.80 0.21 -6.35
#